data_AF-A0AB36J5M6-F1
#
_entry.id   AF-A0AB36J5M6-F1
#
_cell.length_a   1.000
_cell.length_b   1.000
_cell.length_c   1.000
_cell.angle_alpha   90.00
_cell.angle_beta   90.00
_cell.angle_gamma   90.00
#
_symmetry.space_group_name_H-M   'P 1'
#
loop_
_entity.id
_entity.type
_entity.pdbx_description
1 polymer ?
#
loop_
_entity_poly.entity_id
_entity_poly.type
_entity_poly.pdbx_seq_one_letter_code
_entity_poly.pdbx_strand_id
1 'polypeptide(L)'
;MKKVDLEKIKVLRKNAGLSLEEMAVQLGYESANGYYYLEIGRGKFPAETLAKVAQIFGVTIEELFFEEKITDSVILGEEREVI
;
A
#
# COMPACT_ATOMS: atom_id res chain seq x y z
N MET A 1 -7.96 10.28 -3.62
CA MET A 1 -7.74 9.60 -2.33
C MET A 1 -6.66 8.55 -2.57
N LYS A 2 -5.54 8.59 -1.84
CA LYS A 2 -4.45 7.62 -2.04
C LYS A 2 -4.94 6.20 -1.77
N LYS A 3 -4.62 5.26 -2.66
CA LYS A 3 -5.01 3.85 -2.54
C LYS A 3 -3.84 3.05 -1.95
N VAL A 4 -4.13 2.23 -0.93
CA VAL A 4 -3.13 1.35 -0.29
C VAL A 4 -2.69 0.29 -1.29
N ASP A 5 -1.38 0.06 -1.36
CA ASP A 5 -0.78 -1.02 -2.14
C ASP A 5 -0.64 -2.29 -1.28
N LEU A 6 -1.66 -3.14 -1.37
CA LEU A 6 -1.74 -4.38 -0.58
C LEU A 6 -0.67 -5.40 -0.98
N GLU A 7 -0.30 -5.44 -2.27
CA GLU A 7 0.73 -6.37 -2.73
C GLU A 7 2.10 -5.95 -2.22
N LYS A 8 2.38 -4.64 -2.16
CA LYS A 8 3.60 -4.13 -1.53
C LYS A 8 3.71 -4.52 -0.06
N ILE A 9 2.65 -4.37 0.73
CA ILE A 9 2.63 -4.79 2.14
C ILE A 9 2.92 -6.30 2.26
N LYS A 10 2.29 -7.11 1.41
CA LYS A 10 2.50 -8.56 1.38
C LYS A 10 3.92 -8.95 1.01
N VAL A 11 4.52 -8.26 0.04
CA VAL A 11 5.92 -8.46 -0.36
C VAL A 11 6.87 -8.07 0.77
N LEU A 12 6.66 -6.94 1.45
CA LEU A 12 7.46 -6.54 2.62
C LEU A 12 7.44 -7.62 3.70
N ARG A 13 6.26 -8.14 4.04
CA ARG A 13 6.12 -9.23 5.02
C ARG A 13 6.88 -10.49 4.60
N LYS A 14 6.73 -10.92 3.34
CA LYS A 14 7.41 -12.10 2.81
C LYS A 14 8.93 -11.93 2.78
N ASN A 15 9.42 -10.76 2.38
CA ASN A 15 10.84 -10.45 2.35
C ASN A 15 11.46 -10.41 3.76
N ALA A 16 10.67 -10.00 4.76
CA ALA A 16 11.05 -10.08 6.17
C ALA A 16 10.97 -11.51 6.74
N GLY A 17 10.54 -12.51 5.97
CA GLY A 17 10.40 -13.90 6.42
C GLY A 17 9.25 -14.13 7.40
N LEU A 18 8.33 -13.17 7.54
CA LEU A 18 7.23 -13.24 8.49
C LEU A 18 6.05 -14.05 7.94
N SER A 19 5.59 -15.02 8.72
CA SER A 19 4.32 -15.69 8.50
C SER A 19 3.13 -14.74 8.72
N LEU A 20 1.93 -15.17 8.31
CA LEU A 20 0.70 -14.41 8.58
C LEU A 20 0.43 -14.28 10.08
N GLU A 21 0.74 -15.32 10.85
CA GLU A 21 0.52 -15.34 12.30
C GLU A 21 1.47 -14.39 13.02
N GLU A 22 2.77 -14.41 12.69
CA GLU A 22 3.76 -13.50 13.28
C GLU A 22 3.41 -12.03 12.98
N MET A 23 2.99 -11.74 11.76
CA MET A 23 2.57 -10.39 11.39
C MET A 23 1.28 -9.97 12.10
N ALA A 24 0.31 -10.88 12.24
CA ALA A 24 -0.92 -10.64 12.99
C ALA A 24 -0.61 -10.26 14.44
N VAL A 25 0.25 -11.04 15.10
CA VAL A 25 0.68 -10.79 16.49
C VAL A 25 1.37 -9.43 16.62
N GLN A 26 2.32 -9.10 15.73
CA GLN A 26 3.02 -7.80 15.78
C GLN A 26 2.08 -6.60 15.61
N LEU A 27 1.01 -6.76 14.83
CA LEU A 27 0.01 -5.72 14.60
C LEU A 27 -1.13 -5.71 15.62
N GLY A 28 -1.16 -6.68 16.54
CA GLY A 28 -2.19 -6.81 17.59
C GLY A 28 -3.50 -7.47 17.14
N TYR A 29 -3.47 -8.30 16.10
CA TYR A 29 -4.62 -9.11 15.69
C TYR A 29 -4.63 -10.47 16.41
N GLU A 30 -5.84 -10.96 16.69
CA GLU A 30 -6.05 -12.24 17.40
C GLU A 30 -5.82 -13.48 16.53
N SER A 31 -5.72 -13.33 15.20
CA SER A 31 -5.50 -14.47 14.30
C SER A 31 -4.84 -14.09 12.98
N ALA A 32 -4.08 -15.03 12.38
CA ALA A 32 -3.57 -14.93 11.01
C ALA A 32 -4.65 -14.59 9.98
N ASN A 33 -5.87 -15.13 10.13
CA ASN A 33 -6.97 -14.89 9.20
C ASN A 33 -7.41 -13.41 9.20
N GLY A 34 -7.43 -12.77 10.37
CA GLY A 34 -7.75 -11.35 10.49
C GLY A 34 -6.79 -10.50 9.67
N TYR A 35 -5.49 -10.77 9.78
CA TYR A 35 -4.47 -10.09 8.99
C TYR A 35 -4.53 -10.47 7.49
N TYR A 36 -4.72 -11.75 7.16
CA TYR A 36 -4.81 -12.25 5.79
C TYR A 36 -5.88 -11.52 4.98
N TYR A 37 -7.05 -11.24 5.57
CA TYR A 37 -8.11 -10.50 4.89
C TYR A 37 -7.73 -9.07 4.49
N LEU A 38 -6.78 -8.45 5.19
CA LEU A 38 -6.24 -7.15 4.80
C LEU A 38 -5.38 -7.27 3.55
N GLU A 39 -4.47 -8.26 3.49
CA GLU A 39 -3.59 -8.45 2.33
C GLU A 39 -4.33 -8.80 1.04
N ILE A 40 -5.45 -9.53 1.14
CA ILE A 40 -6.26 -9.90 -0.04
C ILE A 40 -7.36 -8.88 -0.35
N GLY A 41 -7.45 -7.78 0.40
CA GLY A 41 -8.41 -6.71 0.16
C GLY A 41 -9.86 -7.03 0.54
N ARG A 42 -10.09 -8.07 1.36
CA ARG A 42 -11.40 -8.32 1.97
C ARG A 42 -11.68 -7.41 3.16
N GLY A 43 -10.62 -6.91 3.80
CA GLY A 43 -10.68 -5.86 4.82
C GLY A 43 -9.96 -4.59 4.37
N LYS A 44 -10.18 -3.50 5.10
CA LYS A 44 -9.43 -2.25 4.93
C LYS A 44 -8.43 -2.11 6.06
N PHE A 45 -7.20 -1.72 5.73
CA PHE A 45 -6.22 -1.34 6.74
C PHE A 45 -6.69 -0.06 7.47
N PRO A 46 -6.82 -0.09 8.81
CA PRO A 46 -6.92 1.13 9.60
C PRO A 46 -5.64 1.97 9.48
N ALA A 47 -5.77 3.29 9.62
CA ALA A 47 -4.63 4.21 9.54
C ALA A 47 -3.54 3.89 10.60
N GLU A 48 -3.95 3.54 11.81
CA GLU A 48 -3.03 3.13 12.88
C GLU A 48 -2.24 1.85 12.50
N THR A 49 -2.91 0.88 11.88
CA THR A 49 -2.25 -0.34 11.41
C THR A 49 -1.23 -0.03 10.31
N LEU A 50 -1.54 0.88 9.37
CA LEU A 50 -0.58 1.31 8.35
C LEU A 50 0.65 1.97 8.95
N ALA A 51 0.48 2.80 9.98
CA ALA A 51 1.60 3.41 10.70
C ALA A 51 2.49 2.33 11.35
N LYS A 52 1.90 1.30 11.96
CA LYS A 52 2.66 0.17 12.52
C LYS A 52 3.37 -0.64 11.45
N VAL A 53 2.73 -0.92 10.32
CA VAL A 53 3.36 -1.61 9.17
C VAL A 53 4.58 -0.84 8.69
N ALA A 54 4.47 0.48 8.54
CA ALA A 54 5.57 1.35 8.14
C ALA A 54 6.75 1.26 9.13
N GLN A 55 6.45 1.30 10.43
CA GLN A 55 7.46 1.15 11.49
C GLN A 55 8.14 -0.22 11.48
N ILE A 56 7.38 -1.32 11.37
CA ILE A 56 7.91 -2.69 11.35
C ILE A 56 8.91 -2.88 10.21
N PHE A 57 8.61 -2.33 9.03
CA PHE A 57 9.45 -2.50 7.85
C PHE A 57 10.44 -1.36 7.60
N GLY A 58 10.48 -0.34 8.48
CA GLY A 58 11.39 0.80 8.35
C GLY A 58 11.17 1.64 7.08
N VAL A 59 9.93 1.69 6.58
CA VAL A 59 9.53 2.48 5.41
C VAL A 59 8.69 3.67 5.84
N THR A 60 8.54 4.66 4.97
CA THR A 60 7.58 5.75 5.18
C THR A 60 6.14 5.25 4.97
N ILE A 61 5.16 5.92 5.58
CA ILE A 61 3.76 5.52 5.39
C ILE A 61 3.30 5.79 3.95
N GLU A 62 3.85 6.81 3.30
CA GLU A 62 3.59 7.17 1.91
C GLU A 62 3.96 6.04 0.95
N GLU A 63 5.05 5.33 1.24
CA GLU A 63 5.49 4.19 0.46
C GLU A 63 4.49 3.03 0.45
N LEU A 64 3.54 2.96 1.38
CA LEU A 64 2.51 1.92 1.41
C LEU A 64 1.34 2.19 0.45
N PHE A 65 1.37 3.28 -0.32
CA PHE A 65 0.34 3.67 -1.28
C PHE A 65 0.85 3.60 -2.71
N PHE A 66 -0.06 3.47 -3.68
CA PHE A 66 0.29 3.60 -5.08
C PHE A 66 0.79 5.01 -5.39
N GLU A 67 1.85 5.10 -6.19
CA GLU A 67 2.30 6.35 -6.78
C GLU A 67 1.31 6.81 -7.86
N GLU A 68 0.85 8.06 -7.77
CA GLU A 68 0.11 8.68 -8.86
C GLU A 68 1.10 9.01 -9.99
N LYS A 69 1.19 8.12 -10.98
CA LYS A 69 1.90 8.44 -12.23
C LYS A 69 1.04 9.42 -13.02
N ILE A 70 1.38 10.70 -12.94
CA ILE A 70 0.86 11.69 -13.91
C ILE A 70 1.47 11.30 -15.25
N THR A 71 0.67 10.70 -16.13
CA THR A 71 1.06 10.49 -17.53
C THR A 71 0.85 11.80 -18.29
N ASP A 72 1.93 12.39 -18.84
CA ASP A 72 1.98 13.67 -19.55
C ASP A 72 1.21 13.69 -20.90
N SER A 73 0.13 12.93 -21.08
CA SER A 73 -0.51 12.76 -22.39
C SER A 73 -1.52 13.84 -22.80
N VAL A 74 -1.50 15.05 -22.21
CA VAL A 74 -2.39 16.14 -22.66
C VAL A 74 -1.69 17.50 -22.71
N ILE A 75 -0.64 17.64 -23.52
CA ILE A 75 -0.28 18.94 -24.11
C ILE A 75 0.23 18.69 -25.55
N LEU A 76 -0.69 18.47 -26.49
CA LEU A 76 -0.46 18.89 -27.87
C LEU A 76 -1.46 20.02 -28.12
N GLY A 77 -0.97 21.25 -27.97
CA GLY A 77 -1.71 22.44 -28.33
C GLY A 77 -2.00 22.42 -29.83
N GLU A 78 -3.28 22.38 -30.20
CA GLU A 78 -3.72 22.84 -31.51
C GLU A 78 -3.76 24.38 -31.48
N GLU A 79 -2.60 25.01 -31.59
CA GLU A 79 -2.54 26.37 -32.16
C GLU A 79 -2.39 26.19 -33.67
N ARG A 80 -3.51 26.08 -34.37
CA ARG A 80 -3.50 26.28 -35.82
C ARG A 80 -3.40 27.77 -36.09
N GLU A 81 -2.25 28.14 -36.63
CA GLU A 81 -1.90 29.45 -37.14
C GLU A 81 -2.91 29.94 -38.18
N VAL A 82 -3.24 31.21 -38.07
CA VAL A 82 -4.08 32.00 -38.99
C VAL A 82 -3.32 32.24 -40.29
N ILE A 83 -3.89 31.85 -41.43
CA ILE A 83 -3.65 32.51 -42.72
C ILE A 83 -4.91 32.52 -43.57
#